data_AF-A0A7S2EZA3-F1
#
_entry.id   AF-A0A7S2EZA3-F1
#
_cell.length_a   1.000
_cell.length_b   1.000
_cell.length_c   1.000
_cell.angle_alpha   90.00
_cell.angle_beta   90.00
_cell.angle_gamma   90.00
#
_symmetry.space_group_name_H-M   'P 1'
#
loop_
_entity.id
_entity.type
_entity.pdbx_description
1 polymer ?
#
loop_
_entity_poly.entity_id
_entity_poly.type
_entity_poly.pdbx_seq_one_letter_code
_entity_poly.pdbx_strand_id
1 'polypeptide(L)'
;LAKVISQDPETGMYKLADEDVESNKTYNLPESQVVVLGGVDRLSRGDVIYAVYPDTTSFYQATVAQPPRKVSGGESFVMVNFKDDADEHGITHDKAVLMKHVMRVPYVLA
;
A
#
# COMPACT_ATOMS: atom_id res chain seq x y z
N LEU A 1 -3.52 6.54 -2.93
CA LEU A 1 -2.50 6.03 -3.87
C LEU A 1 -2.26 7.15 -4.83
N ALA A 2 -1.01 7.44 -5.15
CA ALA A 2 -0.69 8.56 -6.02
C ALA A 2 0.49 8.21 -6.91
N LYS A 3 0.53 8.83 -8.08
CA LYS A 3 1.61 8.69 -9.04
C LYS A 3 2.50 9.91 -9.04
N VAL A 4 3.80 9.67 -9.05
CA VAL A 4 4.80 10.74 -9.16
C VAL A 4 4.73 11.35 -10.56
N ILE A 5 4.48 12.66 -10.63
CA ILE A 5 4.61 13.46 -11.85
C ILE A 5 6.06 13.91 -12.00
N SER A 6 6.63 14.47 -10.93
CA SER A 6 8.01 14.98 -10.90
C SER A 6 8.54 15.03 -9.47
N GLN A 7 9.86 15.02 -9.33
CA GLN A 7 10.56 15.30 -8.08
C GLN A 7 11.50 16.48 -8.32
N ASP A 8 11.46 17.46 -7.43
CA ASP A 8 12.44 18.55 -7.40
C ASP A 8 13.62 18.12 -6.50
N PRO A 9 14.82 17.89 -7.06
CA PRO A 9 15.97 17.42 -6.29
C PRO A 9 16.58 18.49 -5.38
N GLU A 10 16.34 19.77 -5.65
CA GLU A 10 16.89 20.86 -4.83
C GLU A 10 16.08 21.01 -3.53
N THR A 11 14.75 20.87 -3.63
CA THR A 11 13.84 21.06 -2.49
C THR A 11 13.37 19.74 -1.86
N GLY A 12 13.58 18.60 -2.53
CA GLY A 12 13.08 17.30 -2.09
C GLY A 12 11.55 17.14 -2.22
N MET A 13 10.90 18.03 -2.96
CA MET A 13 9.44 18.05 -3.10
C MET A 13 8.97 17.12 -4.23
N TYR A 14 7.92 16.36 -3.95
CA TYR A 14 7.23 15.53 -4.94
C TYR A 14 5.96 16.22 -5.42
N LYS A 15 5.79 16.27 -6.74
CA LYS A 15 4.50 16.56 -7.36
C LYS A 15 3.81 15.24 -7.69
N LEU A 16 2.62 15.05 -7.13
CA LEU A 16 1.87 13.80 -7.18
C LEU A 16 0.49 14.02 -7.81
N ALA A 17 0.03 13.08 -8.63
CA ALA A 17 -1.36 12.98 -9.06
C ALA A 17 -2.07 11.90 -8.23
N ASP A 18 -3.28 12.18 -7.77
CA ASP A 18 -4.16 11.16 -7.20
C ASP A 18 -4.47 10.10 -8.27
N GLU A 19 -4.43 8.81 -7.90
CA GLU A 19 -4.74 7.71 -8.84
C GLU A 19 -6.24 7.40 -8.91
N ASP A 20 -7.07 8.04 -8.09
CA ASP A 20 -8.52 7.95 -8.23
C ASP A 20 -8.99 8.59 -9.55
N VAL A 21 -9.66 7.81 -10.40
CA VAL A 21 -10.11 8.22 -11.74
C VAL A 21 -11.14 9.35 -11.72
N GLU A 22 -11.83 9.55 -10.60
CA GLU A 22 -12.77 10.65 -10.40
C GLU A 22 -12.07 11.93 -9.91
N SER A 23 -10.77 11.86 -9.61
CA SER A 23 -9.97 12.94 -9.05
C SER A 23 -9.03 13.54 -10.08
N ASN A 24 -9.05 14.87 -10.19
CA ASN A 24 -8.01 15.64 -10.91
C ASN A 24 -7.07 16.35 -9.92
N LYS A 25 -6.99 15.86 -8.68
CA LYS A 25 -6.19 16.50 -7.63
C LYS A 25 -4.72 16.21 -7.83
N THR A 26 -3.92 17.26 -7.64
CA THR A 26 -2.47 17.15 -7.54
C THR A 26 -2.02 17.69 -6.20
N TYR A 27 -0.95 17.10 -5.67
CA TYR A 27 -0.36 17.46 -4.39
C TYR A 27 1.12 17.76 -4.58
N ASN A 28 1.63 18.73 -3.80
CA ASN A 28 3.05 18.98 -3.66
C ASN A 28 3.43 18.65 -2.21
N LEU A 29 4.13 17.53 -2.00
CA LEU A 29 4.45 17.03 -0.67
C LEU A 29 5.96 16.86 -0.49
N PRO A 30 6.50 17.09 0.72
CA PRO A 30 7.90 16.78 1.01
C PRO A 30 8.12 15.27 1.04
N GLU A 31 9.36 14.83 0.79
CA GLU A 31 9.76 13.42 0.87
C GLU A 31 9.34 12.74 2.19
N SER A 32 9.35 13.45 3.31
CA SER A 32 8.92 12.93 4.62
C SER A 32 7.45 12.49 4.69
N GLN A 33 6.61 12.91 3.74
CA GLN A 33 5.20 12.52 3.63
C GLN A 33 4.94 11.54 2.47
N VAL A 34 5.98 11.11 1.76
CA VAL A 34 5.87 10.23 0.61
C VAL A 34 6.53 8.89 0.90
N VAL A 35 5.76 7.81 0.82
CA VAL A 35 6.30 6.46 0.83
C VAL A 35 6.33 5.95 -0.60
N VAL A 36 7.53 5.75 -1.15
CA VAL A 36 7.70 5.16 -2.48
C VAL A 36 7.39 3.67 -2.41
N LEU A 37 6.46 3.21 -3.25
CA LEU A 37 6.05 1.82 -3.29
C LEU A 37 7.06 0.98 -4.08
N GLY A 38 7.39 -0.19 -3.54
CA GLY A 38 8.42 -1.08 -4.07
C GLY A 38 9.39 -1.52 -2.98
N GLY A 39 10.20 -2.54 -3.26
CA GLY A 39 11.24 -3.01 -2.34
C GLY A 39 10.74 -3.69 -1.07
N VAL A 40 9.43 -4.00 -0.96
CA VAL A 40 8.90 -4.81 0.12
C VAL A 40 9.20 -6.28 -0.18
N ASP A 41 10.36 -6.73 0.30
CA ASP A 41 10.76 -8.12 0.23
C ASP A 41 10.46 -8.85 1.54
N ARG A 42 10.20 -10.16 1.44
CA ARG A 42 10.14 -11.10 2.56
C ARG A 42 9.14 -10.70 3.66
N LEU A 43 7.85 -10.68 3.34
CA LEU A 43 6.79 -10.61 4.34
C LEU A 43 6.51 -12.00 4.92
N SER A 44 6.29 -12.05 6.23
CA SER A 44 5.95 -13.27 6.98
C SER A 44 4.54 -13.16 7.55
N ARG A 45 3.92 -14.31 7.82
CA ARG A 45 2.62 -14.35 8.50
C ARG A 45 2.71 -13.61 9.84
N GLY A 46 1.74 -12.74 10.10
CA GLY A 46 1.69 -11.91 11.31
C GLY A 46 2.33 -10.52 11.17
N ASP A 47 3.08 -10.25 10.10
CA ASP A 47 3.63 -8.91 9.86
C ASP A 47 2.50 -7.88 9.69
N VAL A 48 2.68 -6.71 10.30
CA VAL A 48 1.78 -5.56 10.15
C VAL A 48 2.27 -4.69 9.00
N ILE A 49 1.38 -4.39 8.07
CA ILE A 49 1.66 -3.62 6.85
C ILE A 49 0.51 -2.65 6.57
N TYR A 50 0.71 -1.79 5.58
CA TYR A 50 -0.36 -1.06 4.91
C TYR A 50 -0.52 -1.58 3.49
N ALA A 51 -1.76 -1.81 3.08
CA ALA A 51 -2.10 -2.37 1.78
C ALA A 51 -3.28 -1.60 1.16
N VAL A 52 -3.33 -1.51 -0.16
CA VAL A 52 -4.49 -0.95 -0.85
C VAL A 52 -5.68 -1.90 -0.69
N TYR A 53 -6.81 -1.38 -0.19
CA TYR A 53 -8.04 -2.17 -0.06
C TYR A 53 -8.64 -2.43 -1.45
N PRO A 54 -9.22 -3.63 -1.72
CA PRO A 54 -9.76 -3.97 -3.03
C PRO A 54 -10.73 -2.91 -3.57
N ASP A 55 -10.62 -2.64 -4.86
CA ASP A 55 -11.44 -1.66 -5.59
C ASP A 55 -11.37 -0.22 -5.04
N THR A 56 -10.31 0.10 -4.30
CA THR A 56 -10.03 1.46 -3.83
C THR A 56 -8.63 1.92 -4.22
N THR A 57 -8.35 3.19 -3.99
CA THR A 57 -7.01 3.78 -4.09
C THR A 57 -6.42 4.07 -2.71
N SER A 58 -6.99 3.56 -1.62
CA SER A 58 -6.61 3.93 -0.24
C SER A 58 -5.87 2.81 0.49
N PHE A 59 -4.87 3.19 1.27
CA PHE A 59 -4.07 2.27 2.09
C PHE A 59 -4.69 2.11 3.48
N TYR A 60 -4.85 0.86 3.92
CA TYR A 60 -5.35 0.52 5.24
C TYR A 60 -4.40 -0.45 5.93
N GLN A 61 -4.40 -0.41 7.27
CA GLN A 61 -3.60 -1.34 8.06
C GLN A 61 -4.12 -2.76 7.87
N ALA A 62 -3.20 -3.70 7.67
CA ALA A 62 -3.50 -5.11 7.51
C ALA A 62 -2.43 -5.97 8.18
N THR A 63 -2.79 -7.23 8.46
CA THR A 63 -1.87 -8.26 8.92
C THR A 63 -1.70 -9.31 7.84
N VAL A 64 -0.46 -9.73 7.59
CA VAL A 64 -0.18 -10.79 6.62
C VAL A 64 -0.76 -12.11 7.11
N ALA A 65 -1.75 -12.64 6.39
CA ALA A 65 -2.38 -13.92 6.65
C ALA A 65 -1.51 -15.07 6.07
N GLN A 66 -0.97 -14.86 4.87
CA GLN A 66 -0.09 -15.81 4.20
C GLN A 66 1.07 -15.07 3.51
N PRO A 67 2.31 -15.60 3.56
CA PRO A 67 3.45 -14.97 2.91
C PRO A 67 3.26 -14.76 1.39
N PRO A 68 4.01 -13.83 0.78
CA PRO A 68 3.90 -13.53 -0.65
C PRO A 68 4.11 -14.76 -1.53
N ARG A 69 3.29 -14.89 -2.57
CA ARG A 69 3.37 -15.95 -3.57
C ARG A 69 3.51 -15.33 -4.96
N LYS A 70 4.39 -15.92 -5.76
CA LYS A 70 4.55 -15.59 -7.16
C LYS A 70 3.74 -16.56 -8.02
N VAL A 71 2.85 -16.04 -8.86
CA VAL A 71 2.17 -16.85 -9.88
C VAL A 71 3.09 -16.97 -11.09
N SER A 72 3.20 -18.17 -11.67
CA SER A 72 3.96 -18.38 -12.91
C SER A 72 3.45 -17.45 -14.01
N GLY A 73 4.30 -16.54 -14.49
CA GLY A 73 3.93 -15.55 -15.51
C GLY A 73 3.07 -14.38 -15.01
N GLY A 74 2.78 -14.29 -13.70
CA GLY A 74 1.97 -13.24 -13.10
C GLY A 74 2.72 -12.38 -12.09
N GLU A 75 2.02 -11.36 -11.59
CA GLU A 75 2.52 -10.50 -10.51
C GLU A 75 2.51 -11.23 -9.17
N SER A 76 3.44 -10.87 -8.27
CA SER A 76 3.48 -11.40 -6.91
C SER A 76 2.40 -10.75 -6.06
N PHE A 77 1.72 -11.53 -5.21
CA PHE A 77 0.70 -11.06 -4.29
C PHE A 77 0.89 -11.65 -2.89
N VAL A 78 0.27 -11.03 -1.89
CA VAL A 78 0.23 -11.47 -0.50
C VAL A 78 -1.21 -11.59 -0.03
N MET A 79 -1.51 -12.55 0.84
CA MET A 79 -2.83 -12.65 1.47
C MET A 79 -2.81 -11.91 2.81
N VAL A 80 -3.78 -11.04 3.03
CA VAL A 80 -3.86 -10.18 4.22
C VAL A 80 -5.25 -10.18 4.84
N ASN A 81 -5.32 -9.90 6.13
CA ASN A 81 -6.56 -9.55 6.82
C ASN A 81 -6.49 -8.06 7.17
N PHE A 82 -7.46 -7.29 6.69
CA PHE A 82 -7.55 -5.87 7.00
C PHE A 82 -8.07 -5.67 8.43
N LYS A 83 -7.52 -4.67 9.11
CA LYS A 83 -7.98 -4.30 10.44
C LYS A 83 -9.42 -3.80 10.36
N ASP A 84 -10.25 -4.22 11.31
CA ASP A 84 -11.66 -3.83 11.45
C ASP A 84 -12.57 -4.24 10.26
N ASP A 85 -12.13 -5.20 9.42
CA ASP A 85 -12.86 -5.71 8.26
C ASP A 85 -13.56 -7.06 8.53
N ALA A 86 -14.05 -7.24 9.75
CA ALA A 86 -14.86 -8.40 10.11
C ALA A 86 -16.30 -8.22 9.58
N ASP A 87 -16.88 -9.29 9.05
CA ASP A 87 -18.28 -9.29 8.64
C ASP A 87 -19.25 -9.32 9.84
N GLU A 88 -20.55 -9.42 9.55
CA GLU A 88 -21.61 -9.48 10.57
C GLU A 88 -21.51 -10.68 11.53
N HIS A 89 -20.69 -11.69 11.19
CA HIS A 89 -20.41 -12.86 12.02
C HIS A 89 -19.06 -12.76 12.74
N GLY A 90 -18.34 -11.64 12.60
CA GLY A 90 -17.02 -11.44 13.20
C GLY A 90 -15.89 -12.13 12.43
N ILE A 91 -16.12 -12.56 11.18
CA ILE A 91 -15.12 -13.26 10.37
C ILE A 91 -14.40 -12.24 9.48
N THR A 92 -13.07 -12.20 9.56
CA THR A 92 -12.23 -11.43 8.64
C THR A 92 -11.70 -12.34 7.55
N HIS A 93 -12.05 -12.04 6.30
CA HIS A 93 -11.65 -12.85 5.15
C HIS A 93 -10.24 -12.49 4.65
N ASP A 94 -9.51 -13.48 4.14
CA ASP A 94 -8.22 -13.27 3.47
C ASP A 94 -8.45 -12.52 2.15
N LYS A 95 -7.70 -11.44 1.91
CA LYS A 95 -7.71 -10.71 0.63
C LYS A 95 -6.35 -10.74 -0.04
N ALA A 96 -6.34 -10.97 -1.34
CA ALA A 96 -5.14 -10.94 -2.15
C ALA A 96 -4.79 -9.50 -2.53
N VAL A 97 -3.58 -9.06 -2.23
CA VAL A 97 -3.09 -7.72 -2.62
C VAL A 97 -1.76 -7.87 -3.36
N LEU A 98 -1.63 -7.17 -4.49
CA LEU A 98 -0.39 -7.15 -5.27
C LEU A 98 0.74 -6.53 -4.45
N MET A 99 1.93 -7.12 -4.51
CA MET A 99 3.08 -6.65 -3.72
C MET A 99 3.46 -5.19 -4.01
N LYS A 100 3.18 -4.69 -5.22
CA LYS A 100 3.38 -3.27 -5.59
C LYS A 100 2.44 -2.29 -4.89
N HIS A 101 1.36 -2.78 -4.26
CA HIS A 101 0.36 -2.01 -3.51
C HIS A 101 0.46 -2.25 -2.00
N VAL A 102 1.63 -2.70 -1.54
CA VAL A 102 1.93 -2.96 -0.13
C VAL A 102 3.12 -2.10 0.31
N MET A 103 3.05 -1.55 1.52
CA MET A 103 4.16 -0.88 2.18
C MET A 103 4.27 -1.35 3.64
N ARG A 104 5.49 -1.36 4.19
CA ARG A 104 5.67 -1.53 5.65
C ARG A 104 5.17 -0.29 6.37
N VAL A 105 4.88 -0.42 7.66
CA VAL A 105 4.53 0.73 8.51
C VAL A 105 5.65 1.77 8.39
N PRO A 106 5.37 2.98 7.88
CA PRO A 106 6.37 4.02 7.80
C PRO A 106 6.78 4.39 9.23
N TYR A 107 8.09 4.39 9.50
CA TYR A 107 8.60 4.90 10.76
C TYR A 107 8.29 6.38 10.82
N VAL A 108 7.32 6.76 11.65
CA VAL A 108 7.20 8.15 12.08
C VAL A 108 8.31 8.33 13.11
N LEU A 109 9.32 9.15 12.81
CA LEU A 109 10.22 9.65 13.86
C LEU A 109 9.34 10.43 14.83
N ALA A 110 9.10 9.85 16.01
CA ALA A 110 8.41 10.48 17.12
C ALA A 110 9.27 11.60 17.71
#